data_AF-A0A954D4C4-F1
#
_entry.id   AF-A0A954D4C4-F1
#
_cell.length_a   1.000
_cell.length_b   1.000
_cell.length_c   1.000
_cell.angle_alpha   90.00
_cell.angle_beta   90.00
_cell.angle_gamma   90.00
#
_symmetry.space_group_name_H-M   'P 1'
#
loop_
_entity.id
_entity.type
_entity.pdbx_description
1 polymer ?
#
loop_
_entity_poly.entity_id
_entity_poly.type
_entity_poly.pdbx_seq_one_letter_code
_entity_poly.pdbx_strand_id
1 'polypeptide(L)'
;MGMSRSASGLAGLGLLMLWTVRSDGQVVEFFGVPIEESDIVFCVDRSNSMDWFGDWVAVEAELVDTLGQLGPTQRFSIVVFGAGVIEFSPDVVGATPLAVADAIDFVLQFVPAGQTCLVPGLTAALAIAASATPGDRVVVLVGNGGDNCTSANPLSPAVTIAQLTAANPDDVPIDALYAAESTIEGLPIYQEISLEFGGIFALTEGPQFMRGDANINGSVEIGDAITILESLGAYPSGAFLCPAARDVDANGVVEPLLDGVALLDSLFGGAPIPWPTPPQCGQNLTAPPLYCVGYTGCP
;
A
#
# COMPACT_ATOMS: atom_id res chain seq x y z
N MET A 1 24.94 0.95 9.20
CA MET A 1 24.38 2.16 8.56
C MET A 1 23.19 1.67 7.75
N GLY A 2 22.03 1.55 8.40
CA GLY A 2 20.79 1.16 7.74
C GLY A 2 20.12 2.40 7.18
N MET A 3 19.65 2.33 5.94
CA MET A 3 18.77 3.35 5.37
C MET A 3 17.35 2.99 5.79
N SER A 4 16.83 3.75 6.74
CA SER A 4 15.40 3.80 7.04
C SER A 4 14.74 4.73 6.01
N ARG A 5 13.52 4.41 5.57
CA ARG A 5 12.60 5.37 4.92
C ARG A 5 12.12 6.40 5.95
N SER A 6 13.05 7.10 6.61
CA SER A 6 12.72 8.16 7.59
C SER A 6 12.56 9.48 6.85
N ALA A 7 11.33 9.99 6.83
CA ALA A 7 11.06 11.40 6.64
C ALA A 7 11.66 12.18 7.82
N SER A 8 12.97 12.43 7.76
CA SER A 8 13.67 13.27 8.73
C SER A 8 13.47 14.73 8.31
N GLY A 9 12.71 15.46 9.13
CA GLY A 9 12.36 16.85 8.90
C GLY A 9 13.59 17.75 8.73
N LEU A 10 13.74 18.31 7.55
CA LEU A 10 14.43 19.57 7.30
C LEU A 10 13.63 20.34 6.25
N ALA A 11 13.17 21.52 6.66
CA ALA A 11 12.50 22.48 5.79
C ALA A 11 13.39 22.85 4.59
N GLY A 12 12.78 22.85 3.40
CA GLY A 12 13.29 23.54 2.23
C GLY A 12 14.40 22.83 1.47
N LEU A 13 14.01 21.96 0.53
CA LEU A 13 14.56 21.74 -0.81
C LEU A 13 13.89 20.47 -1.33
N GLY A 14 13.19 20.56 -2.47
CA GLY A 14 12.42 19.48 -3.05
C GLY A 14 13.23 18.20 -3.18
N LEU A 15 12.86 17.19 -2.38
CA LEU A 15 13.39 15.86 -2.49
C LEU A 15 12.61 15.18 -3.63
N LEU A 16 13.18 15.16 -4.84
CA LEU A 16 12.82 14.11 -5.80
C LEU A 16 13.07 12.80 -5.06
N MET A 17 12.04 12.00 -4.79
CA MET A 17 12.24 10.57 -4.53
C MET A 17 12.80 9.98 -5.83
N LEU A 18 14.11 10.08 -6.02
CA LEU A 18 14.81 9.20 -6.94
C LEU A 18 14.81 7.84 -6.27
N TRP A 19 13.94 6.95 -6.73
CA TRP A 19 14.07 5.52 -6.50
C TRP A 19 15.47 5.11 -6.96
N THR A 20 16.38 4.85 -6.02
CA THR A 20 17.64 4.21 -6.35
C THR A 20 17.35 2.75 -6.57
N VAL A 21 16.95 2.42 -7.81
CA VAL A 21 16.86 1.05 -8.29
C VAL A 21 18.17 0.36 -7.94
N ARG A 22 18.09 -0.72 -7.16
CA ARG A 22 19.26 -1.52 -6.79
C ARG A 22 19.98 -2.01 -8.05
N SER A 23 21.29 -2.20 -7.94
CA SER A 23 22.13 -2.63 -9.07
C SER A 23 21.84 -4.06 -9.58
N ASP A 24 21.04 -4.84 -8.87
CA ASP A 24 20.51 -6.14 -9.30
C ASP A 24 19.21 -6.03 -10.10
N GLY A 25 18.51 -4.89 -10.03
CA GLY A 25 17.46 -4.47 -10.97
C GLY A 25 16.16 -5.28 -10.95
N GLN A 26 15.95 -6.16 -9.96
CA GLN A 26 14.73 -6.96 -9.89
C GLN A 26 13.75 -6.36 -8.89
N VAL A 27 12.72 -5.70 -9.43
CA VAL A 27 11.53 -5.24 -8.69
C VAL A 27 10.42 -6.22 -9.04
N VAL A 28 9.76 -6.75 -8.01
CA VAL A 28 8.50 -7.50 -8.18
C VAL A 28 7.36 -6.60 -7.75
N GLU A 29 6.19 -6.77 -8.34
CA GLU A 29 5.00 -6.02 -7.94
C GLU A 29 3.99 -6.95 -7.25
N PHE A 30 3.21 -6.37 -6.34
CA PHE A 30 2.06 -7.01 -5.72
C PHE A 30 0.91 -6.00 -5.73
N PHE A 31 -0.12 -6.26 -6.53
CA PHE A 31 -1.19 -5.30 -6.90
C PHE A 31 -0.65 -3.95 -7.42
N GLY A 32 0.43 -4.00 -8.21
CA GLY A 32 1.09 -2.81 -8.76
C GLY A 32 1.88 -1.99 -7.73
N VAL A 33 1.98 -2.45 -6.48
CA VAL A 33 2.92 -1.88 -5.49
C VAL A 33 4.30 -2.50 -5.72
N PRO A 34 5.33 -1.70 -6.04
CA PRO A 34 6.68 -2.22 -6.24
C PRO A 34 7.31 -2.64 -4.92
N ILE A 35 7.91 -3.83 -4.91
CA ILE A 35 8.68 -4.38 -3.79
C ILE A 35 10.14 -4.47 -4.23
N GLU A 36 10.99 -3.69 -3.57
CA GLU A 36 12.43 -3.56 -3.90
C GLU A 36 13.32 -4.38 -2.96
N GLU A 37 12.77 -4.79 -1.82
CA GLU A 37 13.46 -5.50 -0.76
C GLU A 37 13.78 -6.95 -1.15
N SER A 38 14.94 -7.44 -0.70
CA SER A 38 15.35 -8.83 -0.98
C SER A 38 14.63 -9.84 -0.10
N ASP A 39 14.23 -9.46 1.12
CA ASP A 39 13.55 -10.34 2.06
C ASP A 39 12.08 -9.93 2.24
N ILE A 40 11.16 -10.74 1.71
CA ILE A 40 9.73 -10.38 1.63
C ILE A 40 8.89 -11.34 2.47
N VAL A 41 8.08 -10.83 3.40
CA VAL A 41 7.11 -11.66 4.13
C VAL A 41 5.69 -11.25 3.74
N PHE A 42 5.00 -12.10 3.00
CA PHE A 42 3.59 -11.88 2.66
C PHE A 42 2.72 -12.27 3.86
N CYS A 43 1.93 -11.34 4.37
CA CYS A 43 1.00 -11.54 5.49
C CYS A 43 -0.44 -11.40 4.97
N VAL A 44 -1.09 -12.53 4.73
CA VAL A 44 -2.30 -12.62 3.92
C VAL A 44 -3.51 -13.00 4.77
N ASP A 45 -4.53 -12.14 4.76
CA ASP A 45 -5.82 -12.41 5.38
C ASP A 45 -6.58 -13.47 4.58
N ARG A 46 -7.15 -14.44 5.28
CA ARG A 46 -8.09 -15.44 4.78
C ARG A 46 -9.37 -15.50 5.61
N SER A 47 -9.71 -14.43 6.31
CA SER A 47 -10.96 -14.34 7.08
C SER A 47 -12.18 -14.52 6.19
N ASN A 48 -13.35 -14.81 6.78
CA ASN A 48 -14.58 -15.04 6.03
C ASN A 48 -14.95 -13.87 5.09
N SER A 49 -14.62 -12.64 5.46
CA SER A 49 -14.91 -11.47 4.63
C SER A 49 -14.11 -11.46 3.33
N MET A 50 -13.00 -12.20 3.23
CA MET A 50 -12.24 -12.33 1.98
C MET A 50 -13.00 -13.14 0.92
N ASP A 51 -14.04 -13.90 1.28
CA ASP A 51 -14.91 -14.58 0.28
C ASP A 51 -15.86 -13.59 -0.42
N TRP A 52 -15.98 -12.37 0.11
CA TRP A 52 -16.92 -11.39 -0.40
C TRP A 52 -16.30 -10.67 -1.59
N PHE A 53 -17.10 -10.39 -2.62
CA PHE A 53 -16.70 -9.64 -3.81
C PHE A 53 -15.52 -10.24 -4.60
N GLY A 54 -15.06 -11.45 -4.26
CA GLY A 54 -13.95 -12.10 -4.92
C GLY A 54 -12.56 -11.69 -4.40
N ASP A 55 -12.48 -10.97 -3.27
CA ASP A 55 -11.21 -10.48 -2.69
C ASP A 55 -10.17 -11.61 -2.55
N TRP A 56 -10.57 -12.77 -2.02
CA TRP A 56 -9.67 -13.93 -1.88
C TRP A 56 -9.18 -14.44 -3.22
N VAL A 57 -10.07 -14.53 -4.23
CA VAL A 57 -9.70 -15.03 -5.55
C VAL A 57 -8.67 -14.10 -6.20
N ALA A 58 -8.84 -12.78 -6.04
CA ALA A 58 -7.88 -11.79 -6.52
C ALA A 58 -6.53 -11.90 -5.77
N VAL A 59 -6.56 -11.95 -4.43
CA VAL A 59 -5.36 -12.04 -3.59
C VAL A 59 -4.60 -13.35 -3.81
N GLU A 60 -5.31 -14.47 -3.93
CA GLU A 60 -4.72 -15.78 -4.24
C GLU A 60 -4.03 -15.77 -5.60
N ALA A 61 -4.71 -15.28 -6.64
CA ALA A 61 -4.15 -15.20 -7.99
C ALA A 61 -2.91 -14.30 -8.04
N GLU A 62 -3.01 -13.08 -7.47
CA GLU A 62 -1.88 -12.15 -7.42
C GLU A 62 -0.71 -12.73 -6.64
N LEU A 63 -0.94 -13.36 -5.48
CA LEU A 63 0.14 -13.95 -4.70
C LEU A 63 0.84 -15.09 -5.46
N VAL A 64 0.09 -15.95 -6.14
CA VAL A 64 0.66 -17.02 -6.98
C VAL A 64 1.49 -16.45 -8.13
N ASP A 65 0.98 -15.42 -8.81
CA ASP A 65 1.68 -14.78 -9.93
C ASP A 65 2.94 -14.04 -9.46
N THR A 66 2.88 -13.33 -8.33
CA THR A 66 4.04 -12.65 -7.71
C THR A 66 5.10 -13.65 -7.26
N LEU A 67 4.71 -14.77 -6.62
CA LEU A 67 5.65 -15.83 -6.23
C LEU A 67 6.40 -16.41 -7.44
N GLY A 68 5.71 -16.57 -8.58
CA GLY A 68 6.30 -17.03 -9.83
C GLY A 68 7.29 -16.04 -10.48
N GLN A 69 7.25 -14.77 -10.08
CA GLN A 69 8.08 -13.68 -10.60
C GLN A 69 9.26 -13.32 -9.68
N LEU A 70 9.34 -13.92 -8.49
CA LEU A 70 10.44 -13.67 -7.55
C LEU A 70 11.80 -14.01 -8.18
N GLY A 71 12.76 -13.17 -7.83
CA GLY A 71 14.13 -13.24 -8.31
C GLY A 71 14.99 -14.28 -7.63
N PRO A 72 16.07 -14.72 -8.29
CA PRO A 72 16.99 -15.69 -7.71
C PRO A 72 17.74 -15.17 -6.48
N THR A 73 17.75 -13.85 -6.26
CA THR A 73 18.33 -13.19 -5.07
C THR A 73 17.30 -12.88 -3.99
N GLN A 74 16.01 -12.93 -4.31
CA GLN A 74 14.94 -12.68 -3.35
C GLN A 74 14.72 -13.92 -2.47
N ARG A 75 14.36 -13.65 -1.21
CA ARG A 75 13.93 -14.63 -0.23
C ARG A 75 12.55 -14.24 0.26
N PHE A 76 11.77 -15.22 0.65
CA PHE A 76 10.40 -14.97 1.05
C PHE A 76 9.91 -15.92 2.14
N SER A 77 8.84 -15.53 2.80
CA SER A 77 7.94 -16.43 3.53
C SER A 77 6.50 -15.92 3.41
N ILE A 78 5.56 -16.74 3.84
CA ILE A 78 4.13 -16.45 3.78
C ILE A 78 3.52 -16.76 5.14
N VAL A 79 2.75 -15.83 5.66
CA VAL A 79 1.87 -15.99 6.82
C VAL A 79 0.45 -15.83 6.33
N VAL A 80 -0.38 -16.83 6.58
CA VAL A 80 -1.81 -16.79 6.28
C VAL A 80 -2.57 -16.72 7.60
N PHE A 81 -3.37 -15.67 7.79
CA PHE A 81 -4.10 -15.43 9.04
C PHE A 81 -5.61 -15.36 8.81
N GLY A 82 -6.37 -15.80 9.80
CA GLY A 82 -7.84 -15.86 9.78
C GLY A 82 -8.29 -16.30 11.16
N ALA A 83 -9.09 -17.37 11.27
CA ALA A 83 -9.15 -18.10 12.55
C ALA A 83 -7.82 -18.85 12.79
N GLY A 84 -6.86 -18.16 13.39
CA GLY A 84 -5.50 -18.66 13.63
C GLY A 84 -4.47 -18.15 12.61
N VAL A 85 -3.22 -18.57 12.81
CA VAL A 85 -2.06 -18.17 12.01
C VAL A 85 -1.37 -19.42 11.51
N ILE A 86 -1.05 -19.46 10.22
CA ILE A 86 -0.37 -20.58 9.57
C ILE A 86 0.78 -20.01 8.76
N GLU A 87 1.98 -20.54 8.96
CA GLU A 87 3.20 -20.07 8.34
C GLU A 87 3.67 -21.09 7.31
N PHE A 88 4.12 -20.62 6.14
CA PHE A 88 4.80 -21.45 5.14
C PHE A 88 6.16 -21.90 5.66
N SER A 89 6.92 -20.96 6.22
CA SER A 89 8.25 -21.18 6.78
C SER A 89 8.48 -20.23 7.97
N PRO A 90 9.13 -20.70 9.06
CA PRO A 90 9.46 -19.85 10.21
C PRO A 90 10.58 -18.84 9.93
N ASP A 91 11.24 -18.96 8.78
CA ASP A 91 12.30 -18.07 8.30
C ASP A 91 12.08 -17.72 6.82
N VAL A 92 12.65 -16.61 6.35
CA VAL A 92 12.71 -16.32 4.90
C VAL A 92 13.59 -17.34 4.18
N VAL A 93 13.07 -17.92 3.11
CA VAL A 93 13.76 -18.93 2.28
C VAL A 93 14.04 -18.38 0.89
N GLY A 94 15.13 -18.83 0.25
CA GLY A 94 15.43 -18.39 -1.11
C GLY A 94 14.36 -18.81 -2.12
N ALA A 95 14.04 -17.93 -3.07
CA ALA A 95 13.11 -18.15 -4.17
C ALA A 95 13.66 -19.13 -5.23
N THR A 96 13.96 -20.35 -4.78
CA THR A 96 14.31 -21.46 -5.67
C THR A 96 13.05 -21.99 -6.35
N PRO A 97 13.15 -22.60 -7.55
CA PRO A 97 11.98 -23.17 -8.22
C PRO A 97 11.19 -24.19 -7.37
N LEU A 98 11.88 -24.94 -6.50
CA LEU A 98 11.24 -25.88 -5.59
C LEU A 98 10.49 -25.15 -4.47
N ALA A 99 11.15 -24.19 -3.80
CA ALA A 99 10.52 -23.42 -2.74
C ALA A 99 9.30 -22.61 -3.23
N VAL A 100 9.38 -22.06 -4.45
CA VAL A 100 8.25 -21.36 -5.09
C VAL A 100 7.11 -22.33 -5.39
N ALA A 101 7.38 -23.51 -5.92
CA ALA A 101 6.35 -24.53 -6.16
C ALA A 101 5.67 -24.97 -4.85
N ASP A 102 6.45 -25.25 -3.80
CA ASP A 102 5.92 -25.64 -2.49
C ASP A 102 5.09 -24.51 -1.86
N ALA A 103 5.49 -23.25 -2.06
CA ALA A 103 4.75 -22.09 -1.59
C ALA A 103 3.43 -21.88 -2.34
N ILE A 104 3.40 -22.10 -3.66
CA ILE A 104 2.17 -22.05 -4.44
C ILE A 104 1.20 -23.14 -3.98
N ASP A 105 1.67 -24.38 -3.80
CA ASP A 105 0.85 -25.46 -3.23
C ASP A 105 0.34 -25.11 -1.82
N PHE A 106 1.17 -24.44 -1.02
CA PHE A 106 0.78 -23.93 0.30
C PHE A 106 -0.35 -22.90 0.22
N VAL A 107 -0.31 -21.95 -0.72
CA VAL A 107 -1.36 -20.93 -0.89
C VAL A 107 -2.66 -21.55 -1.37
N LEU A 108 -2.59 -22.39 -2.42
CA LEU A 108 -3.76 -22.98 -3.10
C LEU A 108 -4.56 -23.97 -2.22
N GLN A 109 -4.06 -24.35 -1.05
CA GLN A 109 -4.78 -25.22 -0.13
C GLN A 109 -5.83 -24.47 0.71
N PHE A 110 -5.76 -23.14 0.75
CA PHE A 110 -6.60 -22.33 1.63
C PHE A 110 -7.92 -21.94 0.98
N VAL A 111 -8.92 -21.75 1.83
CA VAL A 111 -10.18 -21.08 1.50
C VAL A 111 -10.47 -20.07 2.61
N PRO A 112 -11.24 -19.00 2.32
CA PRO A 112 -11.67 -18.05 3.33
C PRO A 112 -12.37 -18.75 4.49
N ALA A 113 -11.88 -18.53 5.70
CA ALA A 113 -12.46 -19.09 6.91
C ALA A 113 -12.08 -18.31 8.17
N GLY A 114 -13.12 -18.05 8.98
CA GLY A 114 -12.97 -17.59 10.36
C GLY A 114 -12.95 -16.07 10.52
N GLN A 115 -12.50 -15.65 11.71
CA GLN A 115 -12.31 -14.25 12.08
C GLN A 115 -11.07 -13.67 11.40
N THR A 116 -10.88 -12.35 11.52
CA THR A 116 -9.70 -11.61 11.09
C THR A 116 -8.76 -11.47 12.29
N CYS A 117 -7.81 -12.39 12.43
CA CYS A 117 -6.76 -12.32 13.47
C CYS A 117 -5.54 -11.54 12.99
N LEU A 118 -5.74 -10.25 12.67
CA LEU A 118 -4.73 -9.36 12.10
C LEU A 118 -3.49 -9.21 12.99
N VAL A 119 -3.63 -8.92 14.28
CA VAL A 119 -2.50 -8.72 15.20
C VAL A 119 -1.68 -10.00 15.35
N PRO A 120 -2.27 -11.19 15.63
CA PRO A 120 -1.50 -12.43 15.66
C PRO A 120 -0.79 -12.74 14.34
N GLY A 121 -1.47 -12.56 13.20
CA GLY A 121 -0.91 -12.80 11.87
C GLY A 121 0.28 -11.89 11.59
N LEU A 122 0.10 -10.58 11.77
CA LEU A 122 1.14 -9.60 11.51
C LEU A 122 2.29 -9.70 12.51
N THR A 123 2.03 -10.08 13.76
CA THR A 123 3.09 -10.39 14.75
C THR A 123 3.96 -11.55 14.29
N ALA A 124 3.37 -12.62 13.74
CA ALA A 124 4.14 -13.74 13.21
C ALA A 124 4.96 -13.33 11.98
N ALA A 125 4.37 -12.54 11.06
CA ALA A 125 5.08 -12.03 9.90
C ALA A 125 6.28 -11.14 10.29
N LEU A 126 6.10 -10.27 11.27
CA LEU A 126 7.16 -9.43 11.83
C LEU A 126 8.28 -10.27 12.47
N ALA A 127 7.93 -11.34 13.19
CA ALA A 127 8.90 -12.25 13.78
C ALA A 127 9.73 -13.00 12.71
N ILE A 128 9.11 -13.41 11.60
CA ILE A 128 9.82 -14.02 10.47
C ILE A 128 10.72 -12.99 9.78
N ALA A 129 10.21 -11.78 9.52
CA ALA A 129 11.01 -10.70 8.93
C ALA A 129 12.19 -10.32 9.83
N ALA A 130 12.05 -10.42 11.15
CA ALA A 130 13.11 -10.18 12.12
C ALA A 130 14.32 -11.12 11.92
N SER A 131 14.14 -12.33 11.33
CA SER A 131 15.24 -13.25 11.04
C SER A 131 16.07 -12.87 9.79
N ALA A 132 15.58 -11.91 8.99
CA ALA A 132 16.23 -11.36 7.82
C ALA A 132 17.23 -10.21 8.15
N THR A 133 17.98 -9.75 7.15
CA THR A 133 18.98 -8.69 7.35
C THR A 133 18.26 -7.34 7.53
N PRO A 134 18.57 -6.55 8.57
CA PRO A 134 17.97 -5.22 8.74
C PRO A 134 18.27 -4.29 7.55
N GLY A 135 17.24 -3.57 7.09
CA GLY A 135 17.35 -2.55 6.04
C GLY A 135 17.15 -3.07 4.61
N ASP A 136 16.82 -4.35 4.42
CA ASP A 136 16.54 -4.96 3.12
C ASP A 136 15.40 -5.99 3.20
N ARG A 137 14.37 -5.63 3.98
CA ARG A 137 13.25 -6.50 4.31
C ARG A 137 11.95 -5.72 4.43
N VAL A 138 10.84 -6.36 4.08
CA VAL A 138 9.49 -5.78 4.18
C VAL A 138 8.46 -6.84 4.54
N VAL A 139 7.44 -6.44 5.29
CA VAL A 139 6.20 -7.21 5.42
C VAL A 139 5.15 -6.61 4.50
N VAL A 140 4.57 -7.43 3.64
CA VAL A 140 3.46 -7.04 2.76
C VAL A 140 2.17 -7.60 3.34
N LEU A 141 1.40 -6.76 4.02
CA LEU A 141 0.11 -7.08 4.60
C LEU A 141 -1.00 -6.91 3.56
N VAL A 142 -1.88 -7.91 3.41
CA VAL A 142 -3.09 -7.79 2.57
C VAL A 142 -4.32 -8.37 3.26
N GLY A 143 -5.44 -7.64 3.19
CA GLY A 143 -6.73 -8.09 3.74
C GLY A 143 -7.77 -6.98 3.76
N ASN A 144 -8.95 -7.27 4.33
CA ASN A 144 -10.12 -6.38 4.23
C ASN A 144 -10.79 -5.98 5.57
N GLY A 145 -10.28 -6.47 6.70
CA GLY A 145 -10.87 -6.24 8.02
C GLY A 145 -9.87 -5.86 9.12
N GLY A 146 -10.38 -5.25 10.20
CA GLY A 146 -9.62 -5.02 11.43
C GLY A 146 -9.53 -6.26 12.32
N ASP A 147 -8.66 -6.25 13.33
CA ASP A 147 -8.48 -7.40 14.23
C ASP A 147 -9.74 -7.68 15.06
N ASN A 148 -10.43 -8.78 14.79
CA ASN A 148 -11.56 -9.27 15.58
C ASN A 148 -11.29 -10.69 16.11
N CYS A 149 -10.04 -11.01 16.43
CA CYS A 149 -9.62 -12.36 16.82
C CYS A 149 -10.25 -12.84 18.13
N THR A 150 -10.48 -11.90 19.06
CA THR A 150 -10.94 -12.21 20.42
C THR A 150 -12.38 -11.77 20.69
N SER A 151 -13.01 -11.09 19.73
CA SER A 151 -14.33 -10.46 19.91
C SER A 151 -15.02 -10.28 18.56
N ALA A 152 -16.35 -10.12 18.54
CA ALA A 152 -17.08 -9.86 17.30
C ALA A 152 -16.76 -8.48 16.70
N ASN A 153 -16.45 -7.50 17.55
CA ASN A 153 -16.08 -6.16 17.12
C ASN A 153 -14.56 -6.08 16.95
N PRO A 154 -14.06 -5.43 15.89
CA PRO A 154 -12.64 -5.19 15.74
C PRO A 154 -12.06 -4.34 16.88
N LEU A 155 -10.78 -4.56 17.18
CA LEU A 155 -9.97 -3.66 18.00
C LEU A 155 -9.97 -2.26 17.37
N SER A 156 -9.90 -1.22 18.21
CA SER A 156 -9.70 0.13 17.69
C SER A 156 -8.29 0.27 17.12
N PRO A 157 -8.09 1.15 16.12
CA PRO A 157 -6.78 1.31 15.50
C PRO A 157 -5.65 1.58 16.51
N ALA A 158 -5.88 2.48 17.47
CA ALA A 158 -4.91 2.78 18.53
C ALA A 158 -4.48 1.56 19.37
N VAL A 159 -5.38 0.60 19.62
CA VAL A 159 -5.04 -0.62 20.36
C VAL A 159 -4.24 -1.57 19.47
N THR A 160 -4.67 -1.73 18.21
CA THR A 160 -3.96 -2.55 17.21
C THR A 160 -2.53 -2.04 17.03
N ILE A 161 -2.36 -0.74 16.79
CA ILE A 161 -1.04 -0.12 16.64
C ILE A 161 -0.18 -0.33 17.87
N ALA A 162 -0.69 -0.06 19.08
CA ALA A 162 0.09 -0.28 20.31
C ALA A 162 0.59 -1.73 20.47
N GLN A 163 -0.20 -2.72 20.05
CA GLN A 163 0.20 -4.12 20.06
C GLN A 163 1.27 -4.42 19.00
N LEU A 164 1.11 -3.89 17.79
CA LEU A 164 2.07 -4.07 16.69
C LEU A 164 3.39 -3.35 16.95
N THR A 165 3.38 -2.16 17.55
CA THR A 165 4.59 -1.44 17.97
C THR A 165 5.39 -2.28 18.98
N ALA A 166 4.71 -2.95 19.91
CA ALA A 166 5.37 -3.87 20.85
C ALA A 166 5.92 -5.13 20.17
N ALA A 167 5.30 -5.57 19.07
CA ALA A 167 5.71 -6.73 18.27
C ALA A 167 6.80 -6.41 17.22
N ASN A 168 7.07 -5.13 16.94
CA ASN A 168 8.03 -4.68 15.91
C ASN A 168 9.21 -3.89 16.50
N PRO A 169 10.03 -4.48 17.40
CA PRO A 169 11.17 -3.78 18.00
C PRO A 169 12.32 -3.48 17.02
N ASP A 170 12.32 -4.09 15.84
CA ASP A 170 13.37 -3.94 14.83
C ASP A 170 12.98 -3.02 13.67
N ASP A 171 11.92 -2.21 13.84
CA ASP A 171 11.43 -1.22 12.88
C ASP A 171 11.26 -1.78 11.45
N VAL A 172 10.68 -2.99 11.33
CA VAL A 172 10.39 -3.61 10.03
C VAL A 172 9.30 -2.80 9.32
N PRO A 173 9.50 -2.37 8.06
CA PRO A 173 8.47 -1.66 7.32
C PRO A 173 7.31 -2.58 6.94
N ILE A 174 6.10 -2.02 6.94
CA ILE A 174 4.87 -2.75 6.62
C ILE A 174 4.13 -2.04 5.49
N ASP A 175 4.17 -2.64 4.30
CA ASP A 175 3.31 -2.24 3.19
C ASP A 175 1.92 -2.84 3.43
N ALA A 176 0.89 -2.00 3.50
CA ALA A 176 -0.47 -2.38 3.85
C ALA A 176 -1.41 -2.20 2.66
N LEU A 177 -1.83 -3.31 2.07
CA LEU A 177 -2.75 -3.37 0.95
C LEU A 177 -4.16 -3.72 1.46
N TYR A 178 -5.10 -2.82 1.24
CA TYR A 178 -6.49 -3.03 1.62
C TYR A 178 -7.27 -3.62 0.45
N ALA A 179 -7.74 -4.85 0.62
CA ALA A 179 -8.68 -5.47 -0.31
C ALA A 179 -10.08 -4.92 -0.02
N ALA A 180 -10.69 -4.18 -0.94
CA ALA A 180 -12.08 -3.77 -0.77
C ALA A 180 -12.75 -3.32 -2.06
N GLU A 181 -13.95 -3.87 -2.28
CA GLU A 181 -14.92 -3.29 -3.22
C GLU A 181 -16.15 -2.64 -2.54
N SER A 182 -16.42 -2.86 -1.24
CA SER A 182 -17.68 -2.32 -0.65
C SER A 182 -17.72 -1.97 0.85
N THR A 183 -16.82 -2.45 1.70
CA THR A 183 -16.78 -2.06 3.12
C THR A 183 -15.46 -1.39 3.45
N ILE A 184 -15.50 -0.22 4.08
CA ILE A 184 -14.33 0.56 4.50
C ILE A 184 -14.03 0.41 6.00
N GLU A 185 -14.55 -0.63 6.66
CA GLU A 185 -14.43 -0.80 8.11
C GLU A 185 -12.98 -1.06 8.54
N GLY A 186 -12.25 -1.89 7.79
CA GLY A 186 -10.83 -2.16 8.02
C GLY A 186 -9.89 -1.08 7.48
N LEU A 187 -10.37 -0.22 6.57
CA LEU A 187 -9.53 0.76 5.88
C LEU A 187 -8.70 1.65 6.84
N PRO A 188 -9.26 2.23 7.92
CA PRO A 188 -8.50 3.12 8.79
C PRO A 188 -7.27 2.45 9.43
N ILE A 189 -7.38 1.16 9.80
CA ILE A 189 -6.24 0.49 10.44
C ILE A 189 -5.14 0.14 9.43
N TYR A 190 -5.46 -0.22 8.18
CA TYR A 190 -4.42 -0.46 7.17
C TYR A 190 -3.65 0.83 6.85
N GLN A 191 -4.35 1.98 6.77
CA GLN A 191 -3.71 3.29 6.64
C GLN A 191 -2.77 3.57 7.81
N GLU A 192 -3.26 3.38 9.04
CA GLU A 192 -2.48 3.66 10.24
C GLU A 192 -1.26 2.74 10.36
N ILE A 193 -1.38 1.47 9.96
CA ILE A 193 -0.26 0.52 9.92
C ILE A 193 0.84 1.01 8.97
N SER A 194 0.50 1.31 7.71
CA SER A 194 1.52 1.79 6.75
C SER A 194 2.19 3.09 7.21
N LEU A 195 1.42 3.99 7.82
CA LEU A 195 1.91 5.27 8.31
C LEU A 195 2.85 5.10 9.50
N GLU A 196 2.43 4.32 10.51
CA GLU A 196 3.21 4.11 11.73
C GLU A 196 4.51 3.35 11.46
N PHE A 197 4.46 2.36 10.56
CA PHE A 197 5.61 1.48 10.29
C PHE A 197 6.39 1.87 9.03
N GLY A 198 6.12 3.02 8.42
CA GLY A 198 6.91 3.57 7.32
C GLY A 198 6.87 2.76 6.03
N GLY A 199 5.76 2.08 5.75
CA GLY A 199 5.50 1.38 4.49
C GLY A 199 4.53 2.14 3.57
N ILE A 200 4.11 1.47 2.52
CA ILE A 200 3.18 1.97 1.51
C ILE A 200 1.75 1.54 1.87
N PHE A 201 0.79 2.43 1.67
CA PHE A 201 -0.62 2.06 1.62
C PHE A 201 -1.05 1.88 0.15
N ALA A 202 -1.83 0.84 -0.16
CA ALA A 202 -2.53 0.74 -1.44
C ALA A 202 -3.87 0.02 -1.32
N LEU A 203 -4.71 0.16 -2.35
CA LEU A 203 -5.93 -0.64 -2.51
C LEU A 203 -5.66 -1.74 -3.54
N THR A 204 -6.13 -2.96 -3.33
CA THR A 204 -5.93 -4.02 -4.34
C THR A 204 -6.61 -3.69 -5.67
N GLU A 205 -7.73 -2.96 -5.63
CA GLU A 205 -8.53 -2.53 -6.80
C GLU A 205 -8.88 -1.03 -6.72
N GLY A 206 -7.88 -0.18 -6.44
CA GLY A 206 -8.09 1.28 -6.40
C GLY A 206 -8.23 1.90 -7.79
N PRO A 207 -9.13 2.89 -8.01
CA PRO A 207 -9.18 3.61 -9.28
C PRO A 207 -7.85 4.32 -9.51
N GLN A 208 -7.24 4.03 -10.65
CA GLN A 208 -6.05 4.73 -11.08
C GLN A 208 -6.41 6.18 -11.46
N PHE A 209 -5.50 7.11 -11.21
CA PHE A 209 -5.70 8.53 -11.55
C PHE A 209 -4.38 9.18 -11.97
N MET A 210 -4.47 10.41 -12.45
CA MET A 210 -3.31 11.31 -12.61
C MET A 210 -3.40 12.44 -11.59
N ARG A 211 -2.38 12.56 -10.74
CA ARG A 211 -2.21 13.69 -9.83
C ARG A 211 -2.08 14.97 -10.63
N GLY A 212 -2.86 15.97 -10.25
CA GLY A 212 -2.98 17.22 -10.98
C GLY A 212 -4.10 17.26 -12.02
N ASP A 213 -4.78 16.16 -12.37
CA ASP A 213 -5.97 16.17 -13.24
C ASP A 213 -7.24 16.31 -12.38
N ALA A 214 -7.40 17.50 -11.81
CA ALA A 214 -8.44 17.82 -10.85
C ALA A 214 -9.84 17.89 -11.46
N ASN A 215 -9.96 18.09 -12.78
CA ASN A 215 -11.22 18.11 -13.50
C ASN A 215 -11.56 16.77 -14.20
N ILE A 216 -10.65 15.79 -14.16
CA ILE A 216 -10.83 14.41 -14.65
C ILE A 216 -11.06 14.37 -16.17
N ASN A 217 -10.37 15.23 -16.92
CA ASN A 217 -10.47 15.26 -18.39
C ASN A 217 -9.39 14.41 -19.08
N GLY A 218 -8.50 13.79 -18.32
CA GLY A 218 -7.40 12.96 -18.81
C GLY A 218 -6.17 13.76 -19.25
N SER A 219 -6.04 15.00 -18.81
CA SER A 219 -4.87 15.86 -19.06
C SER A 219 -4.60 16.74 -17.85
N VAL A 220 -3.33 16.98 -17.53
CA VAL A 220 -2.94 17.91 -16.47
C VAL A 220 -2.61 19.25 -17.12
N GLU A 221 -3.50 20.23 -16.94
CA GLU A 221 -3.40 21.54 -17.56
C GLU A 221 -3.87 22.68 -16.64
N ILE A 222 -3.91 23.91 -17.16
CA ILE A 222 -4.33 25.09 -16.39
C ILE A 222 -5.80 24.99 -15.91
N GLY A 223 -6.64 24.26 -16.65
CA GLY A 223 -8.03 24.00 -16.26
C GLY A 223 -8.14 23.28 -14.92
N ASP A 224 -7.16 22.46 -14.58
CA ASP A 224 -7.10 21.75 -13.30
C ASP A 224 -6.73 22.67 -12.15
N ALA A 225 -5.72 23.53 -12.33
CA ALA A 225 -5.37 24.53 -11.32
C ALA A 225 -6.54 25.47 -11.02
N ILE A 226 -7.30 25.85 -12.04
CA ILE A 226 -8.55 26.61 -11.88
C ILE A 226 -9.57 25.80 -11.07
N THR A 227 -9.76 24.52 -11.41
CA THR A 227 -10.70 23.62 -10.72
C THR A 227 -10.36 23.44 -9.24
N ILE A 228 -9.06 23.33 -8.91
CA ILE A 228 -8.59 23.28 -7.53
C ILE A 228 -8.91 24.61 -6.83
N LEU A 229 -8.49 25.75 -7.39
CA LEU A 229 -8.64 27.06 -6.75
C LEU A 229 -10.11 27.52 -6.62
N GLU A 230 -10.98 27.14 -7.56
CA GLU A 230 -12.43 27.43 -7.49
C GLU A 230 -13.10 26.82 -6.27
N SER A 231 -12.53 25.76 -5.68
CA SER A 231 -13.04 25.18 -4.43
C SER A 231 -12.91 26.12 -3.21
N LEU A 232 -12.13 27.20 -3.29
CA LEU A 232 -12.04 28.25 -2.25
C LEU A 232 -13.33 29.07 -2.09
N GLY A 233 -14.15 29.19 -3.14
CA GLY A 233 -15.33 30.07 -3.19
C GLY A 233 -16.69 29.41 -2.90
N ALA A 234 -16.72 28.08 -2.74
CA ALA A 234 -17.88 27.20 -2.50
C ALA A 234 -18.94 27.07 -3.63
N TYR A 235 -18.76 26.06 -4.48
CA TYR A 235 -19.61 24.87 -4.69
C TYR A 235 -18.90 24.12 -5.83
N PRO A 236 -18.01 23.15 -5.53
CA PRO A 236 -17.29 22.45 -6.58
C PRO A 236 -18.31 21.67 -7.42
N SER A 237 -18.51 22.09 -8.66
CA SER A 237 -19.32 21.34 -9.61
C SER A 237 -18.59 20.05 -9.96
N GLY A 238 -19.23 18.90 -9.71
CA GLY A 238 -18.96 17.64 -10.41
C GLY A 238 -17.71 16.81 -10.03
N ALA A 239 -16.59 17.41 -9.63
CA ALA A 239 -15.29 16.70 -9.61
C ALA A 239 -14.84 16.12 -8.23
N PHE A 240 -15.77 15.80 -7.32
CA PHE A 240 -15.43 15.26 -5.99
C PHE A 240 -14.99 13.78 -5.97
N LEU A 241 -15.01 13.10 -7.11
CA LEU A 241 -14.77 11.66 -7.18
C LEU A 241 -13.29 11.29 -6.98
N CYS A 242 -12.36 12.25 -7.09
CA CYS A 242 -10.94 11.98 -6.96
C CYS A 242 -10.20 13.08 -6.18
N PRO A 243 -10.37 13.17 -4.85
CA PRO A 243 -9.57 14.05 -3.98
C PRO A 243 -8.06 13.89 -4.17
N ALA A 244 -7.58 12.67 -4.43
CA ALA A 244 -6.15 12.41 -4.65
C ALA A 244 -5.59 13.12 -5.89
N ALA A 245 -6.40 13.35 -6.93
CA ALA A 245 -5.98 14.13 -8.10
C ALA A 245 -5.80 15.63 -7.79
N ARG A 246 -6.39 16.11 -6.69
CA ARG A 246 -6.37 17.52 -6.27
C ARG A 246 -5.32 17.82 -5.21
N ASP A 247 -4.85 16.79 -4.52
CA ASP A 247 -3.73 16.83 -3.59
C ASP A 247 -2.43 16.67 -4.41
N VAL A 248 -1.94 17.81 -4.87
CA VAL A 248 -0.86 17.95 -5.86
C VAL A 248 0.50 17.68 -5.23
N ASP A 249 0.67 18.02 -3.96
CA ASP A 249 1.90 17.72 -3.20
C ASP A 249 1.85 16.36 -2.50
N ALA A 250 0.71 15.66 -2.58
CA ALA A 250 0.50 14.30 -2.11
C ALA A 250 0.62 14.13 -0.59
N ASN A 251 0.31 15.19 0.16
CA ASN A 251 0.43 15.25 1.61
C ASN A 251 -0.78 14.67 2.37
N GLY A 252 -1.81 14.23 1.63
CA GLY A 252 -3.04 13.65 2.15
C GLY A 252 -4.11 14.66 2.55
N VAL A 253 -3.92 15.94 2.23
CA VAL A 253 -4.86 17.04 2.50
C VAL A 253 -5.00 17.89 1.25
N VAL A 254 -6.24 18.06 0.78
CA VAL A 254 -6.50 19.03 -0.29
C VAL A 254 -6.57 20.43 0.32
N GLU A 255 -5.54 21.23 0.05
CA GLU A 255 -5.39 22.64 0.40
C GLU A 255 -5.45 23.48 -0.87
N PRO A 256 -6.63 23.96 -1.30
CA PRO A 256 -6.83 24.50 -2.64
C PRO A 256 -5.86 25.61 -3.08
N LEU A 257 -5.40 26.43 -2.13
CA LEU A 257 -4.42 27.48 -2.41
C LEU A 257 -3.00 26.92 -2.61
N LEU A 258 -2.59 25.95 -1.78
CA LEU A 258 -1.26 25.35 -1.87
C LEU A 258 -1.17 24.40 -3.06
N ASP A 259 -2.16 23.51 -3.22
CA ASP A 259 -2.23 22.58 -4.35
C ASP A 259 -2.35 23.29 -5.69
N GLY A 260 -3.20 24.32 -5.76
CA GLY A 260 -3.39 25.10 -6.98
C GLY A 260 -2.11 25.83 -7.40
N VAL A 261 -1.36 26.38 -6.43
CA VAL A 261 -0.06 27.02 -6.70
C VAL A 261 1.01 25.99 -7.07
N ALA A 262 1.07 24.85 -6.38
CA ALA A 262 1.99 23.77 -6.68
C ALA A 262 1.80 23.24 -8.12
N LEU A 263 0.54 23.11 -8.56
CA LEU A 263 0.24 22.70 -9.92
C LEU A 263 0.68 23.75 -10.96
N LEU A 264 0.45 25.03 -10.69
CA LEU A 264 0.92 26.11 -11.57
C LEU A 264 2.45 26.15 -11.65
N ASP A 265 3.15 25.91 -10.52
CA ASP A 265 4.62 25.83 -10.51
C ASP A 265 5.12 24.59 -11.28
N SER A 266 4.37 23.49 -11.25
CA SER A 266 4.66 22.33 -12.11
C SER A 266 4.51 22.65 -13.59
N LEU A 267 3.38 23.25 -13.97
CA LEU A 267 3.05 23.58 -15.37
C LEU A 267 3.97 24.63 -15.99
N PHE A 268 4.40 25.63 -15.21
CA PHE A 268 5.16 26.78 -15.73
C PHE A 268 6.59 26.88 -15.21
N GLY A 269 6.85 26.41 -13.98
CA GLY A 269 8.17 26.40 -13.35
C GLY A 269 8.92 25.08 -13.54
N GLY A 270 8.24 24.01 -13.95
CA GLY A 270 8.81 22.67 -14.09
C GLY A 270 9.02 21.97 -12.76
N ALA A 271 8.34 22.40 -11.69
CA ALA A 271 8.37 21.71 -10.41
C ALA A 271 7.80 20.28 -10.58
N PRO A 272 8.51 19.25 -10.09
CA PRO A 272 8.02 17.89 -10.15
C PRO A 272 6.83 17.71 -9.21
N ILE A 273 5.80 17.01 -9.67
CA ILE A 273 4.68 16.54 -8.83
C ILE A 273 4.86 15.04 -8.53
N PRO A 274 4.46 14.54 -7.35
CA PRO A 274 4.57 13.13 -7.01
C PRO A 274 3.70 12.22 -7.90
N TRP A 275 4.18 11.02 -8.20
CA TRP A 275 3.42 9.99 -8.93
C TRP A 275 2.06 9.71 -8.25
N PRO A 276 0.99 9.35 -8.99
CA PRO A 276 0.88 9.16 -10.45
C PRO A 276 0.81 10.48 -11.22
N THR A 277 1.53 10.61 -12.33
CA THR A 277 1.57 11.85 -13.13
C THR A 277 1.57 11.52 -14.63
N PRO A 278 1.12 12.44 -15.49
CA PRO A 278 1.09 12.19 -16.93
C PRO A 278 2.45 11.73 -17.47
N PRO A 279 2.45 10.81 -18.45
CA PRO A 279 1.29 10.31 -19.18
C PRO A 279 0.64 9.05 -18.58
N GLN A 280 0.98 8.67 -17.34
CA GLN A 280 0.59 7.39 -16.76
C GLN A 280 -0.35 7.58 -15.58
N CYS A 281 -1.48 6.87 -15.63
CA CYS A 281 -2.31 6.68 -14.46
C CYS A 281 -1.66 5.71 -13.47
N GLY A 282 -2.05 5.83 -12.20
CA GLY A 282 -1.60 4.93 -11.16
C GLY A 282 -2.40 5.06 -9.86
N GLN A 283 -2.10 4.22 -8.89
CA GLN A 283 -2.72 4.30 -7.57
C GLN A 283 -2.05 5.36 -6.68
N ASN A 284 -2.72 5.78 -5.60
CA ASN A 284 -2.09 6.68 -4.64
C ASN A 284 -1.23 5.87 -3.67
N LEU A 285 0.09 5.87 -3.88
CA LEU A 285 1.04 5.16 -3.01
C LEU A 285 1.67 6.07 -1.94
N THR A 286 1.24 7.34 -1.83
CA THR A 286 1.76 8.26 -0.81
C THR A 286 0.94 8.19 0.47
N ALA A 287 1.63 8.25 1.62
CA ALA A 287 1.01 8.30 2.94
C ALA A 287 1.10 9.71 3.55
N PRO A 288 0.03 10.24 4.19
CA PRO A 288 -1.28 9.62 4.34
C PRO A 288 -2.09 9.66 3.02
N PRO A 289 -2.75 8.55 2.65
CA PRO A 289 -3.39 8.45 1.34
C PRO A 289 -4.78 9.12 1.31
N LEU A 290 -5.01 9.96 0.30
CA LEU A 290 -6.34 10.27 -0.22
C LEU A 290 -6.70 9.30 -1.35
N TYR A 291 -7.97 8.89 -1.42
CA TYR A 291 -8.43 7.98 -2.46
C TYR A 291 -9.36 8.64 -3.44
N CYS A 292 -9.42 8.05 -4.62
CA CYS A 292 -10.46 8.33 -5.59
C CYS A 292 -11.55 7.28 -5.43
N VAL A 293 -12.80 7.73 -5.45
CA VAL A 293 -14.01 6.90 -5.55
C VAL A 293 -14.32 6.61 -7.02
N GLY A 294 -13.82 7.44 -7.94
CA GLY A 294 -13.88 7.19 -9.37
C GLY A 294 -13.03 8.19 -10.15
N TYR A 295 -12.42 7.71 -11.24
CA TYR A 295 -11.62 8.51 -12.14
C TYR A 295 -11.74 7.92 -13.56
N THR A 296 -12.11 8.76 -14.53
CA THR A 296 -12.36 8.34 -15.93
C THR A 296 -11.36 8.95 -16.91
N GLY A 297 -10.35 9.66 -16.41
CA GLY A 297 -9.35 10.36 -17.21
C GLY A 297 -8.18 9.46 -17.67
N CYS A 298 -8.17 8.18 -17.30
CA CYS A 298 -7.09 7.30 -17.73
C CYS A 298 -7.22 6.94 -19.22
N PRO A 299 -6.13 7.00 -20.01
CA PRO A 299 -6.12 6.66 -21.44
C PRO A 299 -6.53 5.23 -21.80
#